data_AF-A0AAD8VXF1-F1
#
_entry.id   AF-A0AAD8VXF1-F1
#
_cell.length_a   1.000
_cell.length_b   1.000
_cell.length_c   1.000
_cell.angle_alpha   90.00
_cell.angle_beta   90.00
_cell.angle_gamma   90.00
#
_symmetry.space_group_name_H-M   'P 1'
#
loop_
_entity.id
_entity.type
_entity.pdbx_description
1 polymer ?
#
loop_
_entity_poly.entity_id
_entity_poly.type
_entity_poly.pdbx_seq_one_letter_code
_entity_poly.pdbx_strand_id
1 'polypeptide(L)'
;MQGSKQFKHALLEGLLLGLRKRGVAASSDIMSFHERKRAIRLAADAALVNARGADATRWSRTMLADSELEHRRQNRGSEVSVKLIRERVLRRRSQRRKLGTAGSAAVLARAMVRKRTKVLRDIVPGGEGLDDEFTLLDETLDYAVCLKAQVSM
;
A
#
# COMPACT_ATOMS: atom_id res chain seq x y z
N MET A 1 -22.88 5.31 14.26
CA MET A 1 -22.37 5.87 12.99
C MET A 1 -21.57 7.19 13.16
N GLN A 2 -21.20 7.61 14.37
CA GLN A 2 -20.44 8.87 14.60
C GLN A 2 -18.97 8.80 14.15
N GLY A 3 -18.35 7.61 14.19
CA GLY A 3 -16.94 7.44 13.83
C GLY A 3 -16.61 7.73 12.36
N SER A 4 -17.57 7.58 11.42
CA SER A 4 -17.28 7.80 9.99
C SER A 4 -17.17 9.29 9.63
N LYS A 5 -17.94 10.17 10.28
CA LYS A 5 -17.84 11.62 10.08
C LYS A 5 -16.53 12.16 10.64
N GLN A 6 -16.14 11.70 11.82
CA GLN A 6 -14.86 12.07 12.45
C GLN A 6 -13.67 11.57 11.63
N PHE A 7 -13.72 10.32 11.14
CA PHE A 7 -12.69 9.77 10.27
C PHE A 7 -12.52 10.59 8.98
N LYS A 8 -13.63 10.89 8.28
CA LYS A 8 -13.60 11.71 7.06
C LYS A 8 -13.04 13.11 7.32
N HIS A 9 -13.43 13.73 8.45
CA HIS A 9 -12.93 15.05 8.83
C HIS A 9 -11.42 15.03 9.07
N ALA A 10 -10.93 14.10 9.90
CA ALA A 10 -9.50 13.95 10.18
C ALA A 10 -8.69 13.67 8.90
N LEU A 11 -9.28 12.89 7.99
CA LEU A 11 -8.67 12.57 6.70
C LEU A 11 -8.58 13.80 5.77
N LEU A 12 -9.65 14.60 5.69
CA LEU A 12 -9.66 15.86 4.93
C LEU A 12 -8.67 16.88 5.50
N GLU A 13 -8.66 17.07 6.82
CA GLU A 13 -7.71 17.95 7.50
C GLU A 13 -6.26 17.52 7.25
N GLY A 14 -5.98 16.22 7.38
CA GLY A 14 -4.67 15.65 7.08
C GLY A 14 -4.24 15.87 5.62
N LEU A 15 -5.17 15.73 4.68
CA LEU A 15 -4.91 15.92 3.25
C LEU A 15 -4.56 17.38 2.94
N LEU A 16 -5.37 18.33 3.42
CA LEU A 16 -5.12 19.76 3.23
C LEU A 16 -3.77 20.18 3.83
N LEU A 17 -3.46 19.70 5.03
CA LEU A 17 -2.18 19.95 5.68
C LEU A 17 -1.01 19.36 4.88
N GLY A 18 -1.15 18.14 4.37
CA GLY A 18 -0.15 17.45 3.56
C GLY A 18 0.13 18.17 2.24
N LEU A 19 -0.92 18.63 1.55
CA LEU A 19 -0.81 19.38 0.30
C LEU A 19 -0.12 20.74 0.51
N ARG A 20 -0.44 21.44 1.60
CA ARG A 20 0.21 22.71 1.96
C ARG A 20 1.69 22.51 2.29
N LYS A 21 2.03 21.51 3.12
CA LYS A 21 3.43 21.20 3.47
C LYS A 21 4.29 20.87 2.25
N ARG A 22 3.70 20.24 1.24
CA ARG A 22 4.40 19.83 0.02
C ARG A 22 4.37 20.90 -1.10
N GLY A 23 3.86 22.09 -0.81
CA GLY A 23 3.88 23.21 -1.74
C GLY A 23 2.92 23.09 -2.93
N VAL A 24 2.05 22.07 -2.96
CA VAL A 24 1.12 21.82 -4.09
C VAL A 24 0.16 22.99 -4.32
N ALA A 25 -0.19 23.71 -3.24
CA ALA A 25 -1.13 24.83 -3.26
C ALA A 25 -0.47 26.22 -3.15
N ALA A 26 0.84 26.32 -2.89
CA ALA A 26 1.49 27.57 -2.45
C ALA A 26 2.90 27.82 -3.00
N SER A 27 3.50 26.90 -3.75
CA SER A 27 4.86 27.09 -4.26
C SER A 27 4.86 27.90 -5.56
N SER A 28 5.72 28.92 -5.65
CA SER A 28 6.07 29.61 -6.90
C SER A 28 6.87 28.73 -7.86
N ASP A 29 7.33 27.57 -7.38
CA ASP A 29 8.08 26.59 -8.14
C ASP A 29 7.13 25.76 -9.00
N ILE A 30 7.34 25.78 -10.32
CA ILE A 30 6.48 25.09 -11.29
C ILE A 30 6.74 23.59 -11.16
N MET A 31 6.02 22.93 -10.25
CA MET A 31 6.06 21.48 -10.17
C MET A 31 5.60 20.87 -11.50
N SER A 32 6.40 19.95 -12.02
CA SER A 32 5.97 19.13 -13.14
C SER A 32 4.71 18.35 -12.78
N PHE A 33 3.94 17.95 -13.80
CA PHE A 33 2.74 17.14 -13.61
C PHE A 33 3.00 15.88 -12.78
N HIS A 34 4.14 15.22 -13.00
CA HIS A 34 4.54 14.02 -12.26
C HIS A 34 4.81 14.30 -10.78
N GLU A 35 5.50 15.38 -10.47
CA GLU A 35 5.78 15.78 -9.09
C GLU A 35 4.51 16.16 -8.36
N ARG A 36 3.59 16.86 -9.03
CA ARG A 36 2.28 17.21 -8.47
C ARG A 36 1.44 15.97 -8.18
N LYS A 37 1.35 15.04 -9.14
CA LYS A 37 0.64 13.76 -8.96
C LYS A 37 1.23 12.95 -7.80
N ARG A 38 2.56 12.87 -7.71
CA ARG A 38 3.26 12.19 -6.62
C ARG A 38 3.01 12.89 -5.29
N ALA A 39 3.01 14.21 -5.27
CA ALA A 39 2.76 15.01 -4.08
C ALA A 39 1.35 14.81 -3.52
N ILE A 40 0.35 14.79 -4.39
CA ILE A 40 -1.05 14.51 -4.04
C ILE A 40 -1.18 13.11 -3.46
N ARG A 41 -0.58 12.10 -4.12
CA ARG A 41 -0.60 10.72 -3.63
C ARG A 41 0.00 10.60 -2.23
N LEU A 42 1.20 11.15 -2.03
CA LEU A 42 1.89 11.09 -0.73
C LEU A 42 1.14 11.86 0.37
N ALA A 43 0.46 12.96 0.02
CA ALA A 43 -0.40 13.68 0.96
C ALA A 43 -1.64 12.84 1.35
N ALA A 44 -2.26 12.16 0.39
CA ALA A 44 -3.39 11.27 0.66
C ALA A 44 -3.00 10.05 1.51
N ASP A 45 -1.84 9.46 1.23
CA ASP A 45 -1.28 8.35 1.98
C ASP A 45 -0.98 8.75 3.44
N ALA A 46 -0.34 9.90 3.64
CA ALA A 46 -0.05 10.43 4.98
C ALA A 46 -1.35 10.78 5.75
N ALA A 47 -2.34 11.34 5.06
CA ALA A 47 -3.62 11.67 5.66
C ALA A 47 -4.38 10.40 6.10
N LEU A 48 -4.35 9.34 5.29
CA LEU A 48 -4.95 8.04 5.63
C LEU A 48 -4.37 7.46 6.91
N VAL A 49 -3.05 7.45 7.02
CA VAL A 49 -2.36 6.96 8.22
C VAL A 49 -2.74 7.80 9.44
N ASN A 50 -2.75 9.13 9.30
CA ASN A 50 -3.05 10.03 10.42
C ASN A 50 -4.52 9.92 10.89
N ALA A 51 -5.46 9.79 9.97
CA ALA A 51 -6.89 9.66 10.28
C ALA A 51 -7.23 8.34 11.00
N ARG A 52 -6.38 7.31 10.85
CA ARG A 52 -6.52 6.02 11.52
C ARG A 52 -6.09 6.02 12.99
N GLY A 53 -5.15 6.89 13.37
CA GLY A 53 -4.69 7.01 14.76
C GLY A 53 -3.76 5.87 15.23
N ALA A 54 -3.62 5.74 16.55
CA ALA A 54 -2.65 4.84 17.21
C ALA A 54 -2.89 3.33 16.99
N ASP A 55 -4.10 2.94 16.56
CA ASP A 55 -4.44 1.58 16.11
C ASP A 55 -3.95 1.36 14.67
N ALA A 56 -2.67 1.67 14.44
CA ALA A 56 -2.04 1.65 13.14
C ALA A 56 -1.99 0.21 12.60
N THR A 57 -2.91 -0.06 11.68
CA THR A 57 -2.94 -1.27 10.85
C THR A 57 -1.58 -1.53 10.23
N ARG A 58 -1.24 -2.79 9.97
CA ARG A 58 0.09 -3.14 9.47
C ARG A 58 0.38 -2.41 8.16
N TRP A 59 -0.64 -2.23 7.31
CA TRP A 59 -0.55 -1.46 6.08
C TRP A 59 -0.13 0.00 6.33
N SER A 60 -0.69 0.67 7.34
CA SER A 60 -0.37 2.07 7.66
C SER A 60 1.09 2.25 8.13
N ARG A 61 1.62 1.28 8.88
CA ARG A 61 3.04 1.24 9.30
C ARG A 61 3.98 1.04 8.11
N THR A 62 3.62 0.17 7.17
CA THR A 62 4.41 -0.01 5.94
C THR A 62 4.45 1.25 5.09
N MET A 63 3.34 1.97 4.98
CA MET A 63 3.28 3.22 4.22
C MET A 63 4.11 4.34 4.84
N LEU A 64 4.17 4.42 6.18
CA LEU A 64 5.09 5.33 6.86
C LEU A 64 6.54 5.00 6.54
N ALA A 65 6.92 3.71 6.62
CA ALA A 65 8.26 3.27 6.28
C ALA A 65 8.62 3.57 4.81
N ASP A 66 7.70 3.36 3.88
CA ASP A 66 7.90 3.68 2.46
C ASP A 66 8.04 5.19 2.25
N SER A 67 7.23 6.02 2.90
CA SER A 67 7.31 7.48 2.79
C SER A 67 8.65 8.03 3.32
N GLU A 68 9.18 7.42 4.38
CA GLU A 68 10.47 7.73 4.99
C GLU A 68 11.64 7.31 4.08
N LEU A 69 11.55 6.14 3.45
CA LEU A 69 12.52 5.69 2.45
C LEU A 69 12.52 6.60 1.21
N GLU A 70 11.35 7.04 0.78
CA GLU A 70 11.19 7.93 -0.37
C GLU A 70 11.72 9.35 -0.10
N HIS A 71 11.57 9.87 1.13
CA HIS A 71 12.21 11.13 1.54
C HIS A 71 13.74 11.02 1.53
N ARG A 72 14.29 9.90 2.02
CA ARG A 72 15.74 9.62 1.95
C ARG A 72 16.27 9.48 0.53
N ARG A 73 15.49 8.89 -0.39
CA ARG A 73 15.84 8.76 -1.82
C ARG A 73 15.89 10.10 -2.56
N GLN A 74 15.14 11.11 -2.11
CA GLN A 74 15.22 12.46 -2.68
C GLN A 74 16.42 13.26 -2.15
N ASN A 75 16.89 12.95 -0.94
CA ASN A 75 17.97 13.70 -0.29
C ASN A 75 19.38 13.15 -0.57
N ARG A 76 19.48 11.96 -1.19
CA ARG A 76 20.73 11.38 -1.67
C ARG A 76 20.53 11.05 -3.14
N GLY A 77 21.22 11.78 -4.02
CA GLY A 77 21.18 11.54 -5.46
C GLY A 77 21.25 10.05 -5.77
N SER A 78 20.26 9.59 -6.54
CA SER A 78 20.13 8.28 -7.18
C SER A 78 21.32 7.33 -7.00
N GLU A 79 21.34 6.57 -5.92
CA GLU A 79 22.07 5.31 -5.84
C GLU A 79 21.22 4.29 -5.10
N VAL A 80 21.39 3.02 -5.46
CA VAL A 80 20.63 1.85 -5.01
C VAL A 80 19.35 1.55 -5.82
N SER A 81 19.50 1.56 -7.16
CA SER A 81 18.73 0.68 -8.04
C SER A 81 19.68 -0.31 -8.72
N VAL A 82 19.91 -1.48 -8.13
CA VAL A 82 20.28 -2.71 -8.87
C VAL A 82 20.27 -4.00 -8.04
N LYS A 83 20.30 -3.96 -6.70
CA LYS A 83 20.50 -5.20 -5.91
C LYS A 83 19.27 -6.12 -5.75
N LEU A 84 18.06 -5.69 -6.12
CA LEU A 84 16.84 -6.51 -5.97
C LEU A 84 16.38 -7.27 -7.23
N ILE A 85 17.11 -7.16 -8.35
CA ILE A 85 16.76 -7.87 -9.59
C ILE A 85 17.41 -9.27 -9.66
N ARG A 86 18.53 -9.50 -8.95
CA ARG A 86 19.29 -10.77 -9.05
C ARG A 86 18.67 -11.96 -8.32
N GLU A 87 17.81 -11.77 -7.32
CA GLU A 87 17.17 -12.89 -6.62
C GLU A 87 15.97 -13.50 -7.36
N ARG A 88 15.43 -12.84 -8.40
CA ARG A 88 14.26 -13.35 -9.14
C ARG A 88 14.57 -14.50 -10.09
N VAL A 89 15.84 -14.74 -10.43
CA VAL A 89 16.23 -15.77 -11.41
C VAL A 89 16.47 -17.14 -10.76
N LEU A 90 16.97 -17.20 -9.52
CA LEU A 90 17.27 -18.47 -8.85
C LEU A 90 16.04 -19.14 -8.22
N ARG A 91 15.00 -18.38 -7.84
CA ARG A 91 13.75 -18.96 -7.30
C ARG A 91 12.85 -19.63 -8.35
N ARG A 92 13.00 -19.32 -9.65
CA ARG A 92 12.16 -19.91 -10.71
C ARG A 92 12.49 -21.37 -11.03
N ARG A 93 13.67 -21.88 -10.66
CA ARG A 93 14.06 -23.27 -10.96
C ARG A 93 13.60 -24.29 -9.91
N SER A 94 13.31 -23.85 -8.68
CA SER A 94 12.91 -24.74 -7.58
C SER A 94 11.42 -25.15 -7.62
N GLN A 95 10.54 -24.33 -8.20
CA GLN A 95 9.10 -24.63 -8.26
C GLN A 95 8.67 -25.64 -9.33
N ARG A 96 9.61 -26.18 -10.13
CA ARG A 96 9.30 -27.19 -11.17
C ARG A 96 9.18 -28.63 -10.65
N ARG A 97 9.33 -28.86 -9.35
CA ARG A 97 9.11 -30.18 -8.75
C ARG A 97 7.97 -30.12 -7.74
N LYS A 98 6.74 -30.34 -8.21
CA LYS A 98 5.77 -31.16 -7.50
C LYS A 98 4.84 -31.82 -8.52
N LEU A 99 5.10 -33.11 -8.63
CA LEU A 99 4.42 -34.17 -9.34
C LEU A 99 2.92 -34.17 -8.98
N GLY A 100 2.11 -34.53 -9.97
CA GLY A 100 0.67 -34.29 -9.98
C GLY A 100 -0.18 -35.03 -8.96
N THR A 101 -1.44 -34.63 -8.93
CA THR A 101 -2.56 -35.47 -8.52
C THR A 101 -3.76 -35.05 -9.35
N ALA A 102 -4.43 -36.03 -9.95
CA ALA A 102 -5.59 -35.86 -10.81
C ALA A 102 -6.68 -34.98 -10.17
N GLY A 103 -7.40 -34.26 -11.03
CA GLY A 103 -8.29 -33.15 -10.67
C GLY A 103 -9.46 -33.56 -9.77
N SER A 104 -9.29 -33.36 -8.46
CA SER A 104 -10.41 -33.13 -7.56
C SER A 104 -10.78 -31.64 -7.59
N ALA A 105 -12.07 -31.34 -7.71
CA ALA A 105 -12.60 -29.98 -7.67
C ALA A 105 -12.08 -29.19 -6.45
N ALA A 106 -11.87 -29.88 -5.31
CA ALA A 106 -11.31 -29.28 -4.11
C ALA A 106 -9.85 -28.80 -4.27
N VAL A 107 -9.02 -29.54 -5.02
CA VAL A 107 -7.62 -29.14 -5.29
C VAL A 107 -7.58 -27.92 -6.19
N LEU A 108 -8.43 -27.89 -7.23
CA LEU A 108 -8.56 -26.73 -8.12
C LEU A 108 -9.08 -25.51 -7.37
N ALA A 109 -10.10 -25.68 -6.51
CA ALA A 109 -10.62 -24.60 -5.66
C ALA A 109 -9.52 -24.01 -4.76
N ARG A 110 -8.74 -24.87 -4.08
CA ARG A 110 -7.61 -24.42 -3.25
C ARG A 110 -6.54 -23.70 -4.08
N ALA A 111 -6.25 -24.17 -5.29
CA ALA A 111 -5.29 -23.51 -6.18
C ALA A 111 -5.79 -22.12 -6.63
N MET A 112 -7.09 -21.98 -6.90
CA MET A 112 -7.70 -20.68 -7.23
C MET A 112 -7.68 -19.72 -6.05
N VAL A 113 -8.01 -20.20 -4.85
CA VAL A 113 -7.92 -19.39 -3.61
C VAL A 113 -6.49 -18.89 -3.44
N ARG A 114 -5.48 -19.78 -3.47
CA ARG A 114 -4.07 -19.39 -3.36
C ARG A 114 -3.64 -18.32 -4.37
N LYS A 115 -4.12 -18.41 -5.62
CA LYS A 115 -3.85 -17.39 -6.65
C LYS A 115 -4.49 -16.05 -6.29
N ARG A 116 -5.76 -16.05 -5.87
CA ARG A 116 -6.47 -14.83 -5.47
C ARG A 116 -5.87 -14.21 -4.21
N THR A 117 -5.55 -15.01 -3.20
CA THR A 117 -4.85 -14.56 -1.99
C THR A 117 -3.52 -13.93 -2.34
N LYS A 118 -2.75 -14.48 -3.31
CA LYS A 118 -1.51 -13.86 -3.78
C LYS A 118 -1.75 -12.48 -4.39
N VAL A 119 -2.72 -12.34 -5.30
CA VAL A 119 -3.07 -11.04 -5.88
C VAL A 119 -3.51 -10.06 -4.78
N LEU A 120 -4.25 -10.54 -3.79
CA LEU A 120 -4.70 -9.71 -2.67
C LEU A 120 -3.51 -9.17 -1.85
N ARG A 121 -2.50 -10.01 -1.59
CA ARG A 121 -1.26 -9.57 -0.91
C ARG A 121 -0.50 -8.51 -1.69
N ASP A 122 -0.54 -8.55 -3.03
CA ASP A 122 0.15 -7.59 -3.89
C ASP A 122 -0.56 -6.21 -3.95
N ILE A 123 -1.89 -6.17 -3.74
CA ILE A 123 -2.68 -4.93 -3.83
C ILE A 123 -2.90 -4.24 -2.48
N VAL A 124 -2.93 -4.99 -1.38
CA VAL A 124 -3.10 -4.43 -0.04
C VAL A 124 -1.73 -3.98 0.45
N PRO A 125 -1.54 -2.70 0.83
CA PRO A 125 -0.24 -2.25 1.34
C PRO A 125 0.19 -3.10 2.53
N GLY A 126 1.44 -3.57 2.55
CA GLY A 126 1.93 -4.47 3.61
C GLY A 126 1.40 -5.92 3.57
N GLY A 127 0.58 -6.28 2.58
CA GLY A 127 0.02 -7.63 2.41
C GLY A 127 1.04 -8.72 2.08
N GLU A 128 2.16 -8.36 1.43
CA GLU A 128 3.24 -9.30 1.06
C GLU A 128 3.95 -9.92 2.27
N GLY A 129 3.94 -9.24 3.42
CA GLY A 129 4.50 -9.71 4.68
C GLY A 129 3.51 -10.40 5.62
N LEU A 130 2.28 -10.65 5.16
CA LEU A 130 1.28 -11.40 5.93
C LEU A 130 1.37 -12.88 5.56
N ASP A 131 1.46 -13.76 6.54
CA ASP A 131 1.39 -15.21 6.31
C ASP A 131 -0.02 -15.75 6.60
N ASP A 132 -0.65 -15.22 7.64
CA ASP A 132 -2.03 -15.53 8.03
C ASP A 132 -3.07 -14.94 7.06
N GLU A 133 -4.10 -15.72 6.73
CA GLU A 133 -5.16 -15.34 5.79
C GLU A 133 -6.24 -14.49 6.48
N PHE A 134 -6.54 -14.72 7.76
CA PHE A 134 -7.52 -13.91 8.49
C PHE A 134 -7.02 -12.48 8.68
N THR A 135 -5.77 -12.31 9.10
CA THR A 135 -5.13 -11.00 9.20
C THR A 135 -5.10 -10.26 7.86
N LEU A 136 -4.89 -10.98 6.74
CA LEU A 136 -4.95 -10.38 5.40
C LEU A 136 -6.35 -9.86 5.08
N LEU A 137 -7.39 -10.61 5.44
CA LEU A 137 -8.78 -10.19 5.20
C LEU A 137 -9.16 -8.99 6.07
N ASP A 138 -8.76 -8.96 7.34
CA ASP A 138 -8.99 -7.81 8.22
C ASP A 138 -8.34 -6.54 7.67
N GLU A 139 -7.05 -6.61 7.29
CA GLU A 139 -6.33 -5.49 6.67
C GLU A 139 -6.95 -5.09 5.32
N THR A 140 -7.51 -6.04 4.56
CA THR A 140 -8.21 -5.77 3.31
C THR A 140 -9.50 -4.99 3.54
N LEU A 141 -10.33 -5.42 4.50
CA LEU A 141 -11.57 -4.73 4.87
C LEU A 141 -11.27 -3.31 5.31
N ASP A 142 -10.23 -3.18 6.13
CA ASP A 142 -9.72 -1.91 6.61
C ASP A 142 -9.34 -0.95 5.49
N TYR A 143 -8.53 -1.46 4.54
CA TYR A 143 -8.07 -0.69 3.39
C TYR A 143 -9.22 -0.33 2.45
N ALA A 144 -10.19 -1.22 2.24
CA ALA A 144 -11.37 -0.94 1.43
C ALA A 144 -12.23 0.20 2.02
N VAL A 145 -12.37 0.27 3.34
CA VAL A 145 -13.05 1.39 4.02
C VAL A 145 -12.30 2.71 3.79
N CYS A 146 -10.96 2.67 3.89
CA CYS A 146 -10.11 3.83 3.64
C CYS A 146 -10.22 4.34 2.20
N LEU A 147 -10.17 3.44 1.21
CA LEU A 147 -10.34 3.77 -0.21
C LEU A 147 -11.73 4.37 -0.49
N LYS A 148 -12.78 3.78 0.08
CA LYS A 148 -14.14 4.31 -0.04
C LYS A 148 -14.24 5.72 0.55
N ALA A 149 -13.58 5.98 1.66
CA ALA A 149 -13.56 7.30 2.25
C ALA A 149 -12.87 8.32 1.33
N GLN A 150 -11.75 7.96 0.70
CA GLN A 150 -11.07 8.81 -0.29
C GLN A 150 -11.95 9.16 -1.49
N VAL A 151 -12.72 8.21 -2.03
CA VAL A 151 -13.60 8.45 -3.19
C VAL A 151 -14.87 9.20 -2.80
N SER A 152 -15.35 9.04 -1.56
CA SER A 152 -16.58 9.67 -1.06
C SER A 152 -16.34 10.95 -0.27
N MET A 153 -15.19 11.60 -0.50
CA MET A 153 -14.90 12.95 -0.03
C MET A 153 -15.56 13.99 -0.90
#